data_AF-A0A2T2SJA3-F1
#
_entry.id   AF-A0A2T2SJA3-F1
#
_cell.length_a   1.000
_cell.length_b   1.000
_cell.length_c   1.000
_cell.angle_alpha   90.00
_cell.angle_beta   90.00
_cell.angle_gamma   90.00
#
_symmetry.space_group_name_H-M   'P 1'
#
loop_
_entity.id
_entity.type
_entity.pdbx_description
1 polymer ?
#
loop_
_entity_poly.entity_id
_entity_poly.type
_entity_poly.pdbx_seq_one_letter_code
_entity_poly.pdbx_strand_id
1 'polypeptide(L)' 'ATSSFPPGRLDYAFVSDSVLEVVHEFVLHTPALPEDMRSTYGLRKNDTTHASDHLPVVIDVAAE' A
#
# COMPACT_ATOMS: atom_id res chain seq x y z
N ALA A 1 6.55 14.82 0.95
CA ALA A 1 6.48 15.43 2.29
C ALA A 1 7.70 14.96 3.10
N THR A 2 8.07 15.63 4.19
CA THR A 2 9.17 15.21 5.09
C THR A 2 8.59 15.07 6.49
N SER A 3 8.65 13.87 7.06
CA SER A 3 8.18 13.59 8.43
C SER A 3 9.33 13.71 9.44
N SER A 4 8.99 14.01 10.70
CA SER A 4 9.95 14.04 11.82
C SER A 4 10.25 12.65 12.39
N PHE A 5 9.70 11.58 11.77
CA PHE A 5 9.83 10.21 12.25
C PHE A 5 10.86 9.46 11.40
N PRO A 6 11.74 8.64 12.02
CA PRO A 6 12.65 7.81 11.26
C PRO A 6 11.87 6.79 10.41
N PRO A 7 12.40 6.38 9.25
CA PRO A 7 11.76 5.34 8.44
C PRO A 7 11.60 4.05 9.24
N GLY A 8 10.42 3.42 9.14
CA GLY A 8 10.08 2.21 9.86
C GLY A 8 8.69 1.67 9.49
N ARG A 9 8.33 0.51 10.04
CA ARG A 9 6.98 -0.06 9.89
C ARG A 9 6.05 0.56 10.94
N LEU A 10 5.38 1.64 10.56
CA LEU A 10 4.51 2.43 11.45
C LEU A 10 3.02 2.22 11.17
N ASP A 11 2.66 1.82 9.95
CA ASP A 11 1.27 1.64 9.51
C ASP A 11 0.86 0.16 9.53
N TYR A 12 -0.34 -0.12 10.06
CA TYR A 12 -0.90 -1.47 10.21
C TYR A 12 -2.41 -1.44 9.91
N ALA A 13 -2.92 -2.48 9.26
CA ALA A 13 -4.35 -2.76 9.18
C ALA A 13 -4.67 -3.91 10.15
N PHE A 14 -5.60 -3.68 11.09
CA PHE A 14 -6.01 -4.69 12.06
C PHE A 14 -7.41 -5.19 11.71
N VAL A 15 -7.55 -6.50 11.55
CA VAL A 15 -8.82 -7.18 11.30
C VAL A 15 -8.98 -8.36 12.27
N SER A 16 -10.21 -8.71 12.59
CA SER A 16 -10.52 -9.95 13.33
C SER A 16 -10.83 -11.07 12.35
N ASP A 17 -10.25 -12.23 12.60
CA ASP A 17 -10.49 -13.49 11.89
C ASP A 17 -11.85 -14.14 12.19
N SER A 18 -12.72 -13.49 12.98
CA SER A 18 -14.03 -14.02 13.36
C SER A 18 -15.11 -13.85 12.30
N VAL A 19 -14.92 -12.92 11.34
CA VAL A 19 -15.90 -12.59 10.30
C VAL A 19 -15.23 -12.27 8.96
N LEU A 20 -13.93 -11.94 8.96
CA LEU A 20 -13.20 -11.49 7.77
C LEU A 20 -11.95 -12.34 7.54
N GLU A 21 -11.76 -12.75 6.29
CA GLU A 21 -10.52 -13.35 5.79
C GLU A 21 -9.74 -12.32 4.95
N VAL A 22 -8.43 -12.21 5.17
CA VAL A 22 -7.54 -11.39 4.31
C VAL A 22 -7.11 -12.24 3.11
N VAL A 23 -7.59 -11.85 1.93
CA VAL A 23 -7.34 -12.58 0.67
C VAL A 23 -6.01 -12.16 0.04
N HIS A 24 -5.72 -10.86 0.04
CA HIS A 24 -4.46 -10.31 -0.44
C HIS A 24 -4.03 -9.13 0.43
N GLU A 25 -2.72 -8.96 0.59
CA GLU A 25 -2.14 -7.81 1.27
C GLU A 25 -0.85 -7.36 0.59
N PHE A 26 -0.65 -6.03 0.50
CA PHE A 26 0.59 -5.46 -0.01
C PHE A 26 0.80 -4.02 0.46
N VAL A 27 2.05 -3.55 0.38
CA VAL A 27 2.40 -2.14 0.52
C VAL A 27 2.64 -1.56 -0.87
N LEU A 28 1.87 -0.54 -1.26
CA LEU A 28 2.01 0.06 -2.57
C LEU A 28 3.19 1.03 -2.62
N HIS A 29 4.19 0.73 -3.44
CA HIS A 29 5.32 1.62 -3.71
C HIS A 29 5.51 1.76 -5.23
N THR A 30 4.87 2.77 -5.83
CA THR A 30 4.84 2.92 -7.29
C THR A 30 6.21 3.06 -7.96
N PRO A 31 7.27 3.65 -7.35
CA PRO A 31 8.59 3.66 -7.94
C PRO A 31 9.23 2.27 -8.12
N ALA A 32 8.83 1.29 -7.32
CA ALA A 32 9.33 -0.08 -7.41
C ALA A 32 8.56 -0.95 -8.41
N LEU A 33 7.41 -0.49 -8.90
CA LEU A 33 6.63 -1.23 -9.89
C LEU A 33 7.26 -1.16 -11.29
N PRO A 34 7.33 -2.30 -12.02
CA PRO A 34 7.68 -2.32 -13.43
C PRO A 34 6.86 -1.35 -14.28
N GLU A 35 7.42 -0.85 -15.39
CA GLU A 35 6.75 0.14 -16.23
C GLU A 35 5.50 -0.39 -16.92
N ASP A 36 5.53 -1.63 -17.40
CA ASP A 36 4.41 -2.34 -17.99
C ASP A 36 3.25 -2.52 -17.00
N MET A 37 3.56 -2.89 -15.75
CA MET A 37 2.58 -2.93 -14.66
C MET A 37 1.96 -1.55 -14.41
N ARG A 38 2.79 -0.51 -14.27
CA ARG A 38 2.31 0.86 -14.08
C ARG A 38 1.40 1.31 -15.22
N SER A 39 1.78 1.05 -16.46
CA SER A 39 0.97 1.37 -17.63
C SER A 39 -0.35 0.60 -17.64
N THR A 40 -0.33 -0.69 -17.29
CA THR A 40 -1.52 -1.56 -17.25
C THR A 40 -2.55 -1.04 -16.26
N TYR A 41 -2.10 -0.54 -15.11
CA TYR A 41 -2.98 -0.04 -14.04
C TYR A 41 -3.15 1.48 -14.01
N GLY A 42 -2.62 2.20 -15.00
CA GLY A 42 -2.75 3.66 -15.09
C GLY A 42 -1.99 4.45 -14.01
N LEU A 43 -0.97 3.85 -13.39
CA LEU A 43 -0.17 4.45 -12.31
C LEU A 43 1.01 5.24 -12.87
N ARG A 44 1.35 6.36 -12.23
CA ARG A 44 2.58 7.11 -12.50
C ARG A 44 3.67 6.65 -11.55
N LYS A 45 4.93 6.73 -12.00
CA LYS A 45 6.11 6.28 -11.22
C LYS A 45 6.14 6.87 -9.81
N ASN A 46 5.78 8.14 -9.67
CA ASN A 46 5.97 8.90 -8.44
C ASN A 46 4.66 9.17 -7.69
N ASP A 47 3.58 8.43 -7.97
CA ASP A 47 2.28 8.68 -7.31
C ASP A 47 2.39 8.56 -5.79
N THR A 48 2.97 7.47 -5.27
CA THR A 48 3.08 7.29 -3.81
C THR A 48 3.98 8.33 -3.16
N THR A 49 5.08 8.71 -3.81
CA THR A 49 6.04 9.70 -3.27
C THR A 49 5.53 11.14 -3.31
N HIS A 50 4.64 11.47 -4.25
CA HIS A 50 4.01 12.80 -4.30
C HIS A 50 2.81 12.88 -3.37
N ALA A 51 2.07 11.79 -3.21
CA ALA A 51 0.86 11.76 -2.39
C ALA A 51 1.16 11.85 -0.89
N SER A 52 2.18 11.14 -0.40
CA SER A 52 2.50 11.07 1.02
C SER A 52 3.98 10.76 1.28
N ASP A 53 4.44 10.99 2.51
CA ASP A 53 5.70 10.46 3.05
C ASP A 53 5.56 9.06 3.66
N HIS A 54 4.34 8.53 3.75
CA HIS A 54 4.06 7.13 4.09
C HIS A 54 3.64 6.33 2.85
N LEU A 55 3.73 5.00 2.95
CA LEU A 55 3.28 4.10 1.89
C LEU A 55 1.89 3.53 2.22
N PRO A 56 0.97 3.42 1.25
CA PRO A 56 -0.32 2.78 1.48
C PRO A 56 -0.17 1.30 1.83
N VAL A 57 -0.80 0.87 2.93
CA VAL A 57 -1.02 -0.55 3.27
C VAL A 57 -2.40 -0.93 2.72
N VAL A 58 -2.45 -1.89 1.79
CA VAL A 58 -3.68 -2.31 1.11
C VAL A 58 -3.99 -3.76 1.49
N ILE A 59 -5.24 -4.01 1.86
CA ILE A 59 -5.76 -5.35 2.11
C ILE A 59 -7.05 -5.56 1.32
N ASP A 60 -7.19 -6.75 0.72
CA ASP A 60 -8.44 -7.25 0.17
C ASP A 60 -9.04 -8.22 1.19
N VAL A 61 -10.31 -8.02 1.57
CA VAL A 61 -11.00 -8.87 2.55
C VAL A 61 -12.25 -9.49 1.97
N ALA A 62 -12.55 -10.72 2.40
CA ALA A 62 -13.82 -11.40 2.15
C ALA A 62 -14.55 -11.62 3.49
N ALA A 63 -15.89 -11.55 3.46
CA ALA A 63 -16.70 -12.03 4.55
C ALA A 63 -16.91 -13.54 4.39
N GLU A 64 -16.90 -14.28 5.50
CA GLU A 64 -17.34 -15.69 5.51
C GLU A 64 -18.82 -15.84 5.17
#